data_AF-A0A2E5LU71-F1
#
_entry.id   AF-A0A2E5LU71-F1
#
_cell.length_a   1.000
_cell.length_b   1.000
_cell.length_c   1.000
_cell.angle_alpha   90.00
_cell.angle_beta   90.00
_cell.angle_gamma   90.00
#
_symmetry.space_group_name_H-M   'P 1'
#
loop_
_entity.id
_entity.type
_entity.pdbx_description
1 polymer ?
#
loop_
_entity_poly.entity_id
_entity_poly.type
_entity_poly.pdbx_seq_one_letter_code
_entity_poly.pdbx_strand_id
1 'polypeptide(L)'
;MLKNNTKLLLLFSSHIISGLSSGISMIAIPWYFTNNLNLNSLFSVIFGSVTLVGLFWGLYSGTIIDKYNRKIILEKLNFYVGLIIFIFSFLIIYINSTIISTILIALIFSTTCFYYIIYYPTLYAFSQEISEKKKLRKNQLLY
;
A
#
# COMPACT_ATOMS: atom_id res chain seq x y z
N MET A 1 -13.78 -4.88 -29.59
CA MET A 1 -13.86 -3.82 -28.56
C MET A 1 -14.04 -4.35 -27.10
N LEU A 2 -14.15 -5.66 -26.86
CA LEU A 2 -14.22 -6.27 -25.51
C LEU A 2 -12.87 -6.44 -24.78
N LYS A 3 -11.73 -6.27 -25.47
CA LYS A 3 -10.38 -6.59 -24.97
C LYS A 3 -9.79 -5.55 -24.00
N ASN A 4 -10.43 -4.38 -23.86
CA ASN A 4 -9.94 -3.31 -22.97
C ASN A 4 -10.57 -3.36 -21.58
N ASN A 5 -11.82 -3.81 -21.48
CA ASN A 5 -12.54 -3.91 -20.20
C ASN A 5 -11.98 -5.05 -19.35
N THR A 6 -11.57 -6.16 -19.97
CA THR A 6 -10.94 -7.28 -19.27
C THR A 6 -9.58 -6.90 -18.70
N LYS A 7 -8.77 -6.11 -19.44
CA LYS A 7 -7.48 -5.60 -18.94
C LYS A 7 -7.66 -4.63 -17.77
N LEU A 8 -8.66 -3.75 -17.83
CA LEU A 8 -9.00 -2.86 -16.73
C LEU A 8 -9.50 -3.65 -15.51
N LEU A 9 -10.37 -4.64 -15.72
CA LEU A 9 -10.90 -5.48 -14.65
C LEU A 9 -9.80 -6.32 -13.99
N LEU A 10 -8.87 -6.85 -14.77
CA LEU A 10 -7.68 -7.57 -14.27
C LEU A 10 -6.76 -6.65 -13.45
N LEU A 11 -6.58 -5.41 -13.90
CA LEU A 11 -5.81 -4.42 -13.15
C LEU A 11 -6.48 -4.11 -11.81
N PHE A 12 -7.79 -3.83 -11.79
CA PHE A 12 -8.51 -3.60 -10.55
C PHE A 12 -8.53 -4.82 -9.62
N SER A 13 -8.71 -6.04 -10.15
CA SER A 13 -8.71 -7.24 -9.31
C SER A 13 -7.36 -7.44 -8.61
N SER A 14 -6.25 -7.16 -9.28
CA SER A 14 -4.92 -7.22 -8.67
C SER A 14 -4.76 -6.22 -7.52
N HIS A 15 -5.31 -5.01 -7.67
CA HIS A 15 -5.29 -3.98 -6.63
C HIS A 15 -6.23 -4.28 -5.47
N ILE A 16 -7.36 -4.96 -5.70
CA ILE A 16 -8.25 -5.44 -4.63
C ILE A 16 -7.52 -6.48 -3.79
N ILE A 17 -6.90 -7.48 -4.42
CA ILE A 17 -6.15 -8.52 -3.71
C ILE A 17 -5.00 -7.91 -2.90
N SER A 18 -4.26 -6.98 -3.49
CA SER A 18 -3.16 -6.27 -2.81
C SER A 18 -3.66 -5.43 -1.63
N GLY A 19 -4.81 -4.76 -1.79
CA GLY A 19 -5.47 -4.01 -0.71
C GLY A 19 -5.95 -4.88 0.44
N LEU A 20 -6.49 -6.07 0.14
CA LEU A 20 -6.92 -7.03 1.16
C LEU A 20 -5.72 -7.60 1.93
N SER A 21 -4.67 -8.01 1.23
CA SER A 21 -3.45 -8.56 1.84
C SER A 21 -2.82 -7.55 2.80
N SER A 22 -2.61 -6.31 2.34
CA SER A 22 -2.07 -5.25 3.19
C SER A 22 -2.99 -4.95 4.39
N GLY A 23 -4.32 -5.04 4.21
CA GLY A 23 -5.28 -4.78 5.29
C GLY A 23 -5.21 -5.81 6.40
N ILE A 24 -5.05 -7.08 6.02
CA ILE A 24 -4.84 -8.19 6.97
C ILE A 24 -3.53 -7.98 7.73
N SER A 25 -2.45 -7.59 7.05
CA SER A 25 -1.16 -7.28 7.69
C SER A 25 -1.27 -6.15 8.70
N MET A 26 -2.05 -5.11 8.40
CA MET A 26 -2.24 -3.97 9.29
C MET A 26 -2.93 -4.35 10.60
N ILE A 27 -3.73 -5.41 10.63
CA ILE A 27 -4.38 -5.93 11.84
C ILE A 27 -3.50 -6.97 12.53
N ALA A 28 -2.90 -7.87 11.75
CA ALA A 28 -2.12 -8.99 12.27
C ALA A 28 -0.83 -8.54 12.98
N ILE A 29 -0.14 -7.53 12.46
CA ILE A 29 1.14 -7.09 13.02
C ILE A 29 0.96 -6.45 14.42
N PRO A 30 0.07 -5.45 14.61
CA PRO A 30 -0.21 -4.95 15.95
C PRO A 30 -0.64 -6.05 16.92
N TRP A 31 -1.51 -6.96 16.47
CA TRP A 31 -1.96 -8.09 17.29
C TRP A 31 -0.80 -8.99 17.74
N TYR A 32 0.15 -9.27 16.85
CA TYR A 32 1.35 -10.02 17.17
C TYR A 32 2.23 -9.31 18.23
N PHE A 33 2.39 -8.00 18.12
CA PHE A 33 3.14 -7.20 19.11
C PHE A 33 2.48 -7.18 20.49
N THR A 34 1.15 -7.09 20.54
CA THR A 34 0.42 -6.97 21.80
C THR A 34 0.21 -8.30 22.49
N ASN A 35 -0.17 -9.36 21.76
CA ASN A 35 -0.54 -10.64 22.37
C ASN A 35 0.62 -11.62 22.51
N ASN A 36 1.54 -11.65 21.53
CA ASN A 36 2.60 -12.67 21.53
C ASN A 36 3.86 -12.18 22.23
N LEU A 37 4.18 -10.89 22.07
CA LEU A 37 5.41 -10.30 22.60
C LEU A 37 5.18 -9.51 23.89
N ASN A 38 3.93 -9.13 24.22
CA ASN A 38 3.57 -8.22 25.32
C ASN A 38 4.35 -6.89 25.26
N LEU A 39 4.74 -6.44 24.06
CA LEU A 39 5.56 -5.24 23.82
C LEU A 39 4.70 -4.05 23.35
N ASN A 40 3.56 -3.82 23.99
CA ASN A 40 2.61 -2.77 23.62
C ASN A 40 3.26 -1.38 23.61
N SER A 41 4.12 -1.08 24.59
CA SER A 41 4.79 0.21 24.70
C SER A 41 5.72 0.49 23.50
N LEU A 42 6.54 -0.49 23.12
CA LEU A 42 7.41 -0.40 21.95
C LEU A 42 6.60 -0.20 20.67
N PHE A 43 5.52 -0.95 20.49
CA PHE A 43 4.64 -0.79 19.33
C PHE A 43 4.04 0.61 19.26
N SER A 44 3.54 1.16 20.37
CA SER A 44 2.99 2.51 20.42
C SER A 44 4.03 3.58 20.08
N VAL A 45 5.28 3.44 20.55
CA VAL A 45 6.37 4.36 20.21
C VAL A 45 6.71 4.29 18.72
N ILE A 46 6.78 3.08 18.15
CA ILE A 46 7.02 2.87 16.71
C ILE A 46 5.87 3.46 15.88
N PHE A 47 4.63 3.20 16.27
CA PHE A 47 3.48 3.74 15.55
C PHE A 47 3.42 5.28 15.65
N GLY A 48 3.75 5.85 16.82
CA GLY A 48 3.86 7.29 17.00
C GLY A 48 4.96 7.91 16.12
N SER A 49 6.12 7.27 16.00
CA SER A 49 7.19 7.77 15.14
C SER A 49 6.83 7.64 13.65
N VAL A 50 6.23 6.52 13.24
CA VAL A 50 5.76 6.30 11.87
C VAL A 50 4.67 7.29 11.48
N THR A 51 3.75 7.62 12.37
CA THR A 51 2.71 8.62 12.10
C THR A 51 3.30 10.03 11.95
N LEU A 52 4.24 10.43 12.81
CA LEU A 52 4.96 11.70 12.67
C LEU A 52 5.70 11.82 11.34
N VAL A 53 6.48 10.80 10.97
CA VAL A 53 7.16 10.77 9.66
C VAL A 53 6.14 10.70 8.52
N GLY A 54 5.04 9.97 8.74
CA GLY A 54 3.94 9.79 7.80
C GLY A 54 3.25 11.09 7.42
N LEU A 55 3.18 12.08 8.32
CA LEU A 55 2.65 13.40 8.00
C LEU A 55 3.49 14.10 6.92
N PHE A 56 4.80 14.13 7.08
CA PHE A 56 5.70 14.72 6.08
C PHE A 56 5.71 13.91 4.78
N TRP A 57 5.68 12.58 4.90
CA TRP A 57 5.59 11.70 3.75
C TRP A 57 4.28 11.88 2.97
N GLY A 58 3.17 12.14 3.67
CA GLY A 58 1.87 12.43 3.08
C GLY A 58 1.88 13.70 2.25
N LEU A 59 2.48 14.78 2.75
CA LEU A 59 2.65 16.02 1.99
C LEU A 59 3.51 15.79 0.74
N TYR A 60 4.62 15.07 0.87
CA TYR A 60 5.48 14.72 -0.26
C TYR A 60 4.76 13.83 -1.28
N SER A 61 3.95 12.88 -0.81
CA SER A 61 3.21 11.96 -1.68
C SER A 61 2.30 12.70 -2.66
N GLY A 62 1.62 13.76 -2.22
CA GLY A 62 0.76 14.56 -3.11
C GLY A 62 1.50 15.05 -4.35
N THR A 63 2.71 15.57 -4.17
CA THR A 63 3.52 16.05 -5.30
C THR A 63 3.91 14.96 -6.30
N ILE A 64 4.12 13.72 -5.83
CA ILE A 64 4.42 12.57 -6.69
C ILE A 64 3.19 12.21 -7.54
N ILE A 65 2.01 12.24 -6.92
CA ILE A 65 0.74 11.86 -7.55
C ILE A 65 0.39 12.82 -8.69
N ASP A 66 0.69 14.11 -8.51
CA ASP A 66 0.42 15.14 -9.51
C ASP A 66 1.42 15.10 -10.68
N LYS A 67 2.66 14.67 -10.43
CA LYS A 67 3.72 14.69 -11.45
C LYS A 67 3.77 13.46 -12.35
N TYR A 68 3.34 12.30 -11.86
CA TYR A 68 3.49 11.03 -12.58
C TYR A 68 2.14 10.38 -12.93
N ASN A 69 2.13 9.55 -13.97
CA ASN A 69 0.94 8.79 -14.35
C ASN A 69 0.50 7.86 -13.21
N ARG A 70 -0.72 8.08 -12.70
CA ARG A 70 -1.30 7.37 -11.54
C ARG A 70 -1.23 5.84 -11.67
N LYS A 71 -1.49 5.32 -12.88
CA LYS A 71 -1.36 3.88 -13.18
C LYS A 71 0.05 3.35 -12.89
N ILE A 72 1.07 4.06 -13.38
CA ILE A 72 2.47 3.65 -13.22
C ILE A 72 2.88 3.73 -11.75
N ILE A 73 2.37 4.72 -11.02
CA ILE A 73 2.61 4.83 -9.57
C ILE A 73 2.04 3.60 -8.87
N LEU A 74 0.78 3.25 -9.12
CA LEU A 74 0.12 2.10 -8.49
C LEU A 74 0.86 0.77 -8.77
N GLU A 75 1.28 0.53 -10.02
CA GLU A 75 2.01 -0.69 -10.40
C GLU A 75 3.38 -0.76 -9.75
N LYS A 76 4.19 0.32 -9.84
CA LYS A 76 5.53 0.36 -9.23
C LYS A 76 5.46 0.24 -7.72
N LEU A 77 4.51 0.92 -7.09
CA LEU A 77 4.41 0.98 -5.64
C LEU A 77 4.02 -0.39 -5.05
N ASN A 78 3.09 -1.10 -5.69
CA ASN A 78 2.80 -2.50 -5.33
C ASN A 78 4.00 -3.42 -5.54
N PHE A 79 4.73 -3.25 -6.65
CA PHE A 79 5.90 -4.07 -6.94
C PHE A 79 7.02 -3.88 -5.90
N TYR A 80 7.41 -2.64 -5.61
CA TYR A 80 8.49 -2.36 -4.66
C TYR A 80 8.12 -2.75 -3.23
N VAL A 81 6.89 -2.43 -2.78
CA VAL A 81 6.47 -2.77 -1.42
C VAL A 81 6.30 -4.29 -1.26
N GLY A 82 5.74 -4.97 -2.26
CA GLY A 82 5.67 -6.43 -2.26
C GLY A 82 7.05 -7.08 -2.18
N LEU A 83 8.03 -6.54 -2.92
CA LEU A 83 9.40 -7.04 -2.91
C LEU A 83 10.08 -6.81 -1.55
N ILE A 84 9.89 -5.64 -0.93
CA ILE A 84 10.41 -5.33 0.40
C ILE A 84 9.84 -6.28 1.46
N ILE A 85 8.52 -6.47 1.46
CA ILE A 85 7.85 -7.38 2.39
C ILE A 85 8.36 -8.81 2.19
N PHE A 86 8.50 -9.26 0.94
CA PHE A 86 9.01 -10.59 0.62
C PHE A 86 10.43 -10.82 1.17
N ILE A 87 11.34 -9.86 0.97
CA ILE A 87 12.71 -9.93 1.50
C ILE A 87 12.69 -10.02 3.03
N PHE A 88 11.92 -9.16 3.70
CA PHE A 88 11.88 -9.14 5.16
C PHE A 88 11.23 -10.42 5.72
N SER A 89 10.16 -10.92 5.13
CA SER A 89 9.57 -12.21 5.51
C SER A 89 10.56 -13.36 5.34
N PHE A 90 11.34 -13.39 4.27
CA PHE A 90 12.37 -14.40 4.06
C PHE A 90 13.48 -14.32 5.12
N LEU A 91 13.94 -13.11 5.45
CA LEU A 91 14.94 -12.90 6.49
C LEU A 91 14.47 -13.33 7.88
N ILE A 92 13.19 -13.08 8.21
CA ILE A 92 12.59 -13.53 9.48
C ILE A 92 12.65 -15.05 9.63
N ILE A 93 12.43 -15.81 8.55
CA ILE A 93 12.47 -17.27 8.57
C ILE A 93 13.90 -17.79 8.76
N TYR A 94 14.89 -17.14 8.15
CA TYR A 94 16.28 -17.57 8.21
C TYR A 94 16.98 -17.18 9.52
N ILE A 95 16.61 -16.03 10.10
CA ILE A 95 17.24 -15.50 11.32
C ILE A 95 16.51 -16.02 12.55
N ASN A 96 17.18 -16.88 13.33
CA ASN A 96 16.61 -17.48 14.54
C ASN A 96 16.65 -16.53 15.78
N SER A 97 16.83 -15.22 15.57
CA SER A 97 16.91 -14.23 16.64
C SER A 97 15.59 -13.48 16.79
N THR A 98 15.01 -13.56 17.99
CA THR A 98 13.75 -12.91 18.34
C THR A 98 13.83 -11.38 18.23
N ILE A 99 14.93 -10.78 18.67
CA ILE A 99 15.13 -9.32 18.62
C ILE A 99 15.15 -8.83 17.16
N ILE A 100 15.93 -9.49 16.30
CA ILE A 100 16.03 -9.09 14.88
C ILE A 100 14.70 -9.29 14.18
N SER A 101 13.99 -10.39 14.47
CA SER A 101 12.64 -10.64 13.96
C SER A 101 11.65 -9.53 14.35
N THR A 102 11.64 -9.09 15.62
CA THR A 102 10.76 -7.99 16.05
C THR A 102 11.02 -6.69 15.30
N ILE A 103 12.29 -6.34 15.05
CA ILE A 103 12.67 -5.14 14.29
C ILE A 103 12.22 -5.26 12.83
N LEU A 104 12.41 -6.43 12.20
CA LEU A 104 11.96 -6.69 10.83
C LEU A 104 10.44 -6.58 10.70
N ILE A 105 9.68 -7.12 11.65
CA ILE A 105 8.20 -7.02 11.66
C ILE A 105 7.76 -5.56 11.84
N ALA A 106 8.43 -4.79 12.69
CA ALA A 106 8.18 -3.35 12.83
C ALA A 106 8.48 -2.57 11.54
N LEU A 107 9.54 -2.93 10.81
CA LEU A 107 9.86 -2.34 9.51
C LEU A 107 8.82 -2.68 8.46
N ILE A 108 8.36 -3.95 8.40
CA ILE A 108 7.24 -4.36 7.54
C ILE A 108 6.03 -3.47 7.82
N PHE A 109 5.65 -3.31 9.10
CA PHE A 109 4.53 -2.44 9.47
C PHE A 109 4.73 -0.98 9.03
N SER A 110 5.89 -0.39 9.30
CA SER A 110 6.20 0.98 8.88
C SER A 110 6.10 1.16 7.37
N THR A 111 6.66 0.23 6.59
CA THR A 111 6.58 0.26 5.13
C THR A 111 5.13 0.14 4.63
N THR A 112 4.30 -0.68 5.28
CA THR A 112 2.86 -0.76 4.95
C THR A 112 2.11 0.55 5.27
N CYS A 113 2.44 1.23 6.36
CA CYS A 113 1.86 2.55 6.65
C CYS A 113 2.21 3.58 5.56
N PHE A 114 3.48 3.66 5.15
CA PHE A 114 3.91 4.58 4.08
C PHE A 114 3.35 4.21 2.72
N TYR A 115 3.21 2.91 2.44
CA TYR A 115 2.49 2.41 1.27
C TYR A 115 1.08 3.00 1.21
N TYR A 116 0.33 2.92 2.32
CA TYR A 116 -1.06 3.36 2.35
C TYR A 116 -1.25 4.86 2.14
N ILE A 117 -0.32 5.65 2.66
CA ILE A 117 -0.33 7.11 2.50
C ILE A 117 -0.34 7.51 1.02
N ILE A 118 0.38 6.79 0.15
CA ILE A 118 0.41 7.06 -1.29
C ILE A 118 -0.68 6.28 -2.04
N TYR A 119 -0.90 5.03 -1.65
CA TYR A 119 -1.76 4.09 -2.39
C TYR A 119 -3.22 4.52 -2.43
N TYR A 120 -3.80 4.94 -1.30
CA TYR A 120 -5.22 5.31 -1.29
C TYR A 120 -5.50 6.56 -2.13
N PRO A 121 -4.79 7.69 -1.97
CA PRO A 121 -5.03 8.87 -2.80
C PRO A 121 -4.82 8.61 -4.30
N THR A 122 -3.79 7.84 -4.68
CA THR A 122 -3.56 7.47 -6.09
C THR A 122 -4.68 6.62 -6.67
N LEU A 123 -5.19 5.64 -5.91
CA LEU A 123 -6.27 4.77 -6.34
C LEU A 123 -7.58 5.55 -6.51
N TYR A 124 -7.91 6.44 -5.57
CA TYR A 124 -9.10 7.29 -5.68
C TYR A 124 -9.02 8.20 -6.90
N ALA A 125 -7.89 8.88 -7.10
CA ALA A 125 -7.68 9.77 -8.23
C ALA A 125 -7.70 9.02 -9.58
N PHE A 126 -7.14 7.80 -9.63
CA PHE A 126 -7.18 6.95 -10.82
C PHE A 126 -8.59 6.47 -11.16
N SER A 127 -9.37 6.10 -10.14
CA SER A 127 -10.78 5.71 -10.30
C SER A 127 -11.63 6.85 -10.87
N GLN A 128 -11.42 8.08 -10.37
CA GLN A 128 -12.08 9.29 -10.89
C GLN A 128 -11.73 9.53 -12.37
N GLU A 129 -10.44 9.43 -12.72
CA GLU A 129 -9.96 9.62 -14.10
C GLU A 129 -10.60 8.62 -15.08
N ILE A 130 -10.78 7.37 -14.67
CA ILE A 130 -11.45 6.35 -15.49
C ILE A 130 -12.95 6.67 -15.64
N SER A 131 -13.59 7.12 -14.56
CA SER A 131 -15.02 7.48 -14.58
C SER A 131 -15.28 8.68 -15.49
N GLU A 132 -14.46 9.72 -15.43
CA GLU A 132 -14.56 10.90 -16.30
C GLU A 132 -14.37 10.55 -17.77
N LYS A 133 -13.34 9.75 -18.10
CA LYS A 133 -13.12 9.25 -19.48
C LYS A 133 -14.32 8.46 -20.00
N LYS A 134 -14.98 7.67 -19.14
CA LYS A 134 -16.19 6.92 -19.49
C LYS A 134 -17.39 7.85 -19.75
N LYS A 135 -17.55 8.93 -18.99
CA LYS A 135 -18.60 9.93 -19.17
C LYS A 135 -18.42 10.74 -20.46
N LEU A 136 -17.21 11.23 -20.73
CA LEU A 136 -16.89 11.98 -21.94
C LEU A 136 -17.12 11.15 -23.22
N ARG A 137 -16.71 9.87 -23.20
CA ARG A 137 -16.94 8.95 -24.32
C ARG A 137 -18.43 8.67 -24.58
N LYS A 138 -19.26 8.68 -23.54
CA LYS A 138 -20.72 8.51 -23.69
C LYS A 138 -21.37 9.72 -24.36
N ASN A 139 -20.87 10.93 -24.06
CA ASN A 139 -21.39 12.15 -24.67
C ASN A 139 -20.98 12.29 -26.15
N GLN A 140 -19.78 11.83 -26.54
CA GLN A 140 -19.34 11.84 -27.95
C GLN A 140 -20.06 10.83 -28.86
N LEU A 141 -20.79 9.87 -28.30
CA LEU A 141 -21.61 8.91 -29.07
C LEU A 141 -23.07 9.36 -29.22
N LEU A 142 -23.44 10.46 -28.57
CA LEU A 142 -24.77 11.08 -28.62
C LEU A 142 -24.83 12.31 -29.55
N TYR A 143 -23.72 12.63 -30.21
CA TYR A 143 -23.58 13.61 -31.30
C TYR A 143 -22.97 12.90 -32.51
#